data_AF-A0A7V5Q1F3-F1
#
_entry.id   AF-A0A7V5Q1F3-F1
#
_cell.length_a   1.000
_cell.length_b   1.000
_cell.length_c   1.000
_cell.angle_alpha   90.00
_cell.angle_beta   90.00
_cell.angle_gamma   90.00
#
_symmetry.space_group_name_H-M   'P 1'
#
loop_
_entity.id
_entity.type
_entity.pdbx_description
1 polymer ?
#
loop_
_entity_poly.entity_id
_entity_poly.type
_entity_poly.pdbx_seq_one_letter_code
_entity_poly.pdbx_strand_id
1 'polypeptide(L)'
;MTALHLLPDAPISSPHFDRLDRMPFVRSFAEAIRAVKGTDSVVLALAGPWGSGKSSLLNLIAGELERTSGEHPPLVMRFNPWWFSGTGQLVAAFLQQLAAALSR
;
A
#
# COMPACT_ATOMS: atom_id res chain seq x y z
N MET A 1 23.32 -22.56 23.03
CA MET A 1 23.70 -21.18 22.68
C MET A 1 22.66 -20.66 21.69
N THR A 2 21.85 -19.67 22.09
CA THR A 2 20.83 -19.09 21.21
C THR A 2 21.53 -18.16 20.22
N ALA A 3 21.41 -18.40 18.92
CA ALA A 3 22.01 -17.55 17.90
C ALA A 3 21.46 -16.11 18.01
N LEU A 4 22.35 -15.12 17.88
CA LEU A 4 21.96 -13.71 17.82
C LEU A 4 21.13 -13.48 16.55
N HIS A 5 19.86 -13.12 16.69
CA HIS A 5 18.96 -12.86 15.58
C HIS A 5 18.74 -11.35 15.41
N LEU A 6 19.35 -10.76 14.40
CA LEU A 6 19.13 -9.35 14.04
C LEU A 6 17.82 -9.20 13.28
N LEU A 7 16.98 -8.25 13.68
CA LEU A 7 15.75 -7.91 12.98
C LEU A 7 16.00 -6.67 12.11
N PRO A 8 15.72 -6.73 10.80
CA PRO A 8 15.84 -5.55 9.95
C PRO A 8 14.75 -4.53 10.29
N ASP A 9 15.09 -3.25 10.22
CA ASP A 9 14.10 -2.16 10.24
C ASP A 9 13.44 -2.02 8.86
N ALA A 10 12.66 -3.05 8.51
CA ALA A 10 11.96 -3.15 7.24
C ALA A 10 10.44 -3.12 7.47
N PRO A 11 9.67 -2.42 6.63
CA PRO A 11 8.22 -2.50 6.66
C PRO A 11 7.73 -3.94 6.48
N ILE A 12 6.82 -4.40 7.34
CA ILE A 12 6.27 -5.76 7.21
C ILE A 12 5.40 -5.87 5.96
N SER A 13 5.33 -7.07 5.39
CA SER A 13 4.57 -7.37 4.16
C SER A 13 3.44 -8.38 4.37
N SER A 14 3.32 -8.97 5.57
CA SER A 14 2.32 -9.99 5.87
C SER A 14 1.70 -9.75 7.26
N PRO A 15 0.37 -9.96 7.41
CA PRO A 15 -0.30 -9.93 8.71
C PRO A 15 0.33 -10.84 9.76
N HIS A 16 1.00 -11.92 9.34
CA HIS A 16 1.69 -12.84 10.24
C HIS A 16 2.76 -12.15 11.10
N PHE A 17 3.34 -11.05 10.61
CA PHE A 17 4.36 -10.28 11.32
C PHE A 17 3.79 -9.11 12.13
N ASP A 18 2.46 -8.93 12.16
CA ASP A 18 1.82 -7.82 12.85
C ASP A 18 1.68 -8.08 14.36
N ARG A 19 2.67 -7.62 15.11
CA ARG A 19 2.72 -7.77 16.58
C ARG A 19 1.97 -6.69 17.35
N LEU A 20 1.45 -5.67 16.67
CA LEU A 20 0.79 -4.52 17.29
C LEU A 20 -0.70 -4.44 16.93
N ASP A 21 -1.24 -5.56 16.44
CA ASP A 21 -2.67 -5.75 16.15
C ASP A 21 -3.30 -4.60 15.34
N ARG A 22 -2.62 -4.24 14.25
CA ARG A 22 -3.04 -3.20 13.31
C ARG A 22 -4.04 -3.71 12.28
N MET A 23 -4.23 -5.02 12.16
CA MET A 23 -5.13 -5.61 11.17
C MET A 23 -6.58 -5.09 11.23
N PRO A 24 -7.19 -4.79 12.40
CA PRO A 24 -8.52 -4.16 12.43
C PRO A 24 -8.56 -2.82 11.68
N PHE A 25 -7.55 -1.97 11.87
CA PHE A 25 -7.43 -0.71 11.13
C PHE A 25 -7.20 -0.94 9.64
N VAL A 26 -6.29 -1.86 9.28
CA VAL A 26 -6.01 -2.22 7.89
C VAL A 26 -7.28 -2.67 7.16
N ARG A 27 -8.07 -3.55 7.78
CA ARG A 27 -9.34 -4.03 7.20
C ARG A 27 -10.35 -2.90 7.04
N SER A 28 -10.51 -2.06 8.06
CA SER A 28 -11.42 -0.90 7.99
C SER A 28 -11.00 0.08 6.88
N PHE A 29 -9.70 0.29 6.68
CA PHE A 29 -9.20 1.17 5.63
C PHE A 29 -9.44 0.56 4.24
N ALA A 30 -9.20 -0.74 4.07
CA ALA A 30 -9.47 -1.45 2.82
C ALA A 30 -10.98 -1.48 2.48
N GLU A 31 -11.85 -1.66 3.49
CA GLU A 31 -13.31 -1.52 3.34
C GLU A 31 -13.69 -0.12 2.84
N ALA A 32 -13.11 0.94 3.42
CA ALA A 32 -13.38 2.32 2.98
C ALA A 32 -12.99 2.54 1.51
N ILE A 33 -11.88 1.96 1.05
CA ILE A 33 -11.47 1.99 -0.37
C ILE A 33 -12.49 1.23 -1.24
N ARG A 34 -12.91 0.02 -0.83
CA ARG A 34 -13.89 -0.79 -1.58
C ARG A 34 -15.28 -0.14 -1.64
N ALA A 35 -15.63 0.68 -0.65
CA ALA A 35 -16.90 1.36 -0.58
C ALA A 35 -17.00 2.55 -1.56
N VAL A 36 -15.89 3.01 -2.15
CA VAL A 36 -15.89 4.05 -3.17
C VAL A 36 -16.66 3.54 -4.40
N LYS A 37 -17.76 4.22 -4.73
CA LYS A 37 -18.63 3.92 -5.87
C LYS A 37 -18.79 5.16 -6.74
N GLY A 38 -19.10 4.96 -8.01
CA GLY A 38 -19.32 6.04 -8.97
C GLY A 38 -18.08 6.34 -9.81
N THR A 39 -18.11 7.49 -10.48
CA THR A 39 -17.05 7.93 -11.41
C THR A 39 -16.04 8.88 -10.78
N ASP A 40 -16.32 9.37 -9.57
CA ASP A 40 -15.48 10.35 -8.89
C ASP A 40 -14.25 9.67 -8.26
N SER A 41 -13.10 10.32 -8.40
CA SER A 41 -11.85 9.85 -7.79
C SER A 41 -11.72 10.33 -6.35
N VAL A 42 -11.27 9.44 -5.46
CA VAL A 42 -11.03 9.74 -4.05
C VAL A 42 -9.54 9.68 -3.74
N VAL A 43 -9.04 10.64 -2.96
CA VAL A 43 -7.66 10.67 -2.45
C VAL A 43 -7.68 10.48 -0.94
N LEU A 44 -6.91 9.51 -0.45
CA LEU A 44 -6.77 9.22 0.97
C LEU A 44 -5.30 9.43 1.39
N ALA A 45 -5.09 9.96 2.60
CA ALA A 45 -3.76 10.17 3.15
C ALA A 45 -3.58 9.42 4.48
N LEU A 46 -2.50 8.64 4.59
CA LEU A 46 -2.06 8.03 5.84
C LEU A 46 -0.94 8.88 6.45
N ALA A 47 -1.27 9.65 7.48
CA ALA A 47 -0.35 10.56 8.17
C ALA A 47 0.17 9.99 9.49
N GLY A 48 1.38 10.40 9.90
CA GLY A 48 1.97 10.03 11.18
C GLY A 48 3.50 10.25 11.22
N PRO A 49 4.11 10.26 12.41
CA PRO A 49 5.55 10.49 12.59
C PRO A 49 6.42 9.48 11.84
N TRP A 50 7.68 9.82 11.54
CA TRP A 50 8.63 8.83 11.06
C TRP A 50 8.80 7.70 12.10
N GLY A 51 8.91 6.45 11.64
CA GLY A 51 8.97 5.27 12.50
C GLY A 51 7.61 4.74 12.95
N SER A 52 6.50 5.43 12.68
CA SER A 52 5.16 4.98 13.15
C SER A 52 4.60 3.73 12.43
N GLY A 53 5.32 3.19 11.43
CA GLY A 53 4.89 2.00 10.69
C GLY A 53 3.93 2.26 9.53
N LYS A 54 3.84 3.49 9.00
CA LYS A 54 2.99 3.82 7.83
C LYS A 54 3.27 2.94 6.62
N SER A 55 4.55 2.70 6.30
CA SER A 55 4.93 1.83 5.19
C SER A 55 4.48 0.39 5.40
N SER A 56 4.50 -0.10 6.65
CA SER A 56 3.97 -1.42 7.02
C SER A 56 2.45 -1.46 6.81
N LEU A 57 1.73 -0.44 7.27
CA LEU A 57 0.29 -0.32 7.06
C LEU A 57 -0.06 -0.30 5.57
N LEU A 58 0.64 0.49 4.75
CA LEU A 58 0.43 0.52 3.30
C LEU A 58 0.62 -0.85 2.65
N ASN A 59 1.64 -1.61 3.06
CA ASN A 59 1.85 -2.97 2.54
C ASN A 59 0.71 -3.92 2.95
N LEU A 60 0.25 -3.85 4.20
CA LEU A 60 -0.85 -4.69 4.68
C LEU A 60 -2.19 -4.32 4.01
N ILE A 61 -2.45 -3.03 3.81
CA ILE A 61 -3.64 -2.54 3.10
C ILE A 61 -3.62 -3.02 1.65
N ALA A 62 -2.49 -2.89 0.96
CA ALA A 62 -2.33 -3.41 -0.40
C ALA A 62 -2.61 -4.93 -0.45
N GLY A 63 -2.04 -5.71 0.47
CA GLY A 63 -2.28 -7.15 0.54
C GLY A 63 -3.75 -7.54 0.83
N GLU A 64 -4.47 -6.75 1.64
CA GLU A 64 -5.92 -6.95 1.86
C GLU A 64 -6.75 -6.57 0.62
N LEU A 65 -6.36 -5.55 -0.14
CA LEU A 65 -7.01 -5.19 -1.40
C LEU A 65 -6.77 -6.25 -2.47
N GLU A 66 -5.54 -6.74 -2.62
CA GLU A 66 -5.16 -7.80 -3.57
C GLU A 66 -5.86 -9.13 -3.28
N ARG A 67 -6.25 -9.38 -2.04
CA ARG A 67 -7.05 -10.55 -1.65
C ARG A 67 -8.54 -10.44 -1.98
N THR A 68 -8.99 -9.28 -2.44
CA THR A 68 -10.40 -9.08 -2.82
C THR A 68 -10.74 -10.01 -3.98
N SER A 69 -11.73 -10.87 -3.78
CA SER A 69 -12.24 -11.79 -4.80
C SER A 69 -13.52 -11.24 -5.42
N GLY A 70 -13.76 -11.50 -6.71
CA GLY A 70 -14.96 -11.06 -7.43
C GLY A 70 -14.72 -10.94 -8.93
N GLU A 71 -15.75 -10.53 -9.69
CA GLU A 71 -15.65 -10.34 -11.15
C GLU A 71 -14.66 -9.21 -11.54
N HIS A 72 -14.51 -8.21 -10.67
CA HIS A 72 -13.65 -7.05 -10.90
C HIS A 72 -12.83 -6.72 -9.63
N PRO A 73 -11.76 -7.50 -9.33
CA PRO A 73 -10.87 -7.17 -8.23
C PRO A 73 -10.14 -5.84 -8.49
N PRO A 74 -9.78 -5.08 -7.43
CA PRO A 74 -9.09 -3.82 -7.59
C PRO A 74 -7.67 -4.04 -8.15
N LEU A 75 -7.29 -3.22 -9.13
CA LEU A 75 -5.90 -3.14 -9.58
C LEU A 75 -5.09 -2.32 -8.55
N VAL A 76 -4.17 -2.97 -7.84
CA VAL A 76 -3.29 -2.32 -6.87
C VAL A 76 -1.94 -2.02 -7.53
N MET A 77 -1.54 -0.75 -7.51
CA MET A 77 -0.26 -0.28 -8.05
C MET A 77 0.48 0.56 -7.02
N ARG A 78 1.77 0.31 -6.87
CA ARG A 78 2.63 1.04 -5.93
C ARG A 78 3.53 2.01 -6.69
N PHE A 79 3.31 3.30 -6.45
CA PHE A 79 4.13 4.36 -7.01
C PHE A 79 4.94 5.04 -5.90
N ASN A 80 6.26 5.11 -6.06
CA ASN A 80 7.15 5.81 -5.13
C ASN A 80 7.69 7.09 -5.77
N PRO A 81 7.26 8.28 -5.33
CA PRO A 81 7.66 9.53 -5.97
C PRO A 81 9.14 9.86 -5.77
N TRP A 82 9.79 9.31 -4.75
CA TRP A 82 11.21 9.57 -4.42
C TRP A 82 12.19 9.04 -5.46
N TRP A 83 11.74 8.20 -6.40
CA TRP A 83 12.58 7.67 -7.47
C TRP A 83 12.82 8.65 -8.61
N PHE A 84 12.08 9.76 -8.66
CA PHE A 84 12.11 10.69 -9.78
C PHE A 84 12.57 12.08 -9.30
N SER A 85 13.54 12.66 -10.00
CA SER A 85 13.99 14.03 -9.74
C SER A 85 13.22 15.02 -10.63
N GLY A 86 12.49 15.95 -10.00
CA GLY A 86 11.73 17.00 -10.68
C GLY A 86 10.28 16.61 -11.04
N THR A 87 9.37 17.59 -10.94
CA THR A 87 7.91 17.40 -11.07
C THR A 87 7.47 16.94 -12.46
N GLY A 88 8.16 17.37 -13.52
CA GLY A 88 7.84 16.98 -14.91
C GLY A 88 8.08 15.49 -15.19
N GLN A 89 9.10 14.88 -14.58
CA GLN A 89 9.37 13.45 -14.72
C GLN A 89 8.41 12.60 -13.89
N LEU A 90 7.94 13.13 -12.77
CA LEU A 90 7.07 12.40 -11.84
C LEU A 90 5.72 12.02 -12.48
N VAL A 91 5.05 12.98 -13.12
CA VAL A 91 3.73 12.74 -13.74
C VAL A 91 3.86 11.74 -14.89
N ALA A 92 4.85 11.92 -15.76
CA ALA A 92 5.11 11.00 -16.87
C ALA A 92 5.40 9.58 -16.36
N ALA A 93 6.23 9.45 -15.32
CA ALA A 93 6.54 8.16 -14.72
C ALA A 93 5.33 7.48 -14.08
N PHE A 94 4.48 8.25 -13.38
CA PHE A 94 3.23 7.72 -12.83
C PHE A 94 2.32 7.18 -13.93
N LEU A 95 2.11 7.97 -15.00
CA LEU A 95 1.27 7.57 -16.13
C LEU A 95 1.83 6.33 -16.85
N GLN A 96 3.15 6.23 -17.00
CA GLN A 96 3.79 5.05 -17.58
C GLN A 96 3.57 3.79 -16.73
N GLN A 97 3.72 3.89 -15.40
CA GLN A 97 3.44 2.76 -14.51
C GLN A 97 1.96 2.37 -14.51
N LEU A 98 1.05 3.36 -14.56
CA LEU A 98 -0.38 3.12 -14.66
C LEU A 98 -0.74 2.39 -15.95
N ALA A 99 -0.23 2.86 -17.10
CA ALA A 99 -0.46 2.21 -18.39
C ALA A 99 0.05 0.76 -18.37
N ALA A 100 1.27 0.53 -17.87
CA ALA A 100 1.83 -0.81 -17.72
C ALA A 100 1.05 -1.71 -16.74
N ALA A 101 0.34 -1.14 -15.77
CA ALA A 101 -0.52 -1.88 -14.86
C ALA A 101 -1.87 -2.25 -15.50
N LEU A 102 -2.43 -1.38 -16.34
CA LEU A 102 -3.70 -1.60 -17.05
C LEU A 102 -3.60 -2.56 -18.25
N SER A 103 -2.41 -2.73 -18.83
CA SER A 103 -2.18 -3.65 -19.95
C SER A 103 -1.87 -5.10 -19.53
N ARG A 104 -2.08 -5.46 -18.27
CA ARG A 104 -1.87 -6.81 -17.74
C ARG A 104 -3.13 -7.66 -17.78
#